data_AF-A0A420KI09-F1
#
_entry.id   AF-A0A420KI09-F1
#
_cell.length_a   1.000
_cell.length_b   1.000
_cell.length_c   1.000
_cell.angle_alpha   90.00
_cell.angle_beta   90.00
_cell.angle_gamma   90.00
#
_symmetry.space_group_name_H-M   'P 1'
#
loop_
_entity.id
_entity.type
_entity.pdbx_description
1 polymer ?
#
loop_
_entity_poly.entity_id
_entity_poly.type
_entity_poly.pdbx_seq_one_letter_code
_entity_poly.pdbx_strand_id
1 'polypeptide(L)'
;MIDLYYWTTPNGHKITLFLEEAGLPYRIHPVNIGRGEQFAPEFLRIAPNNRIPAIVDQAPADGGAPVPVFESGAILLYLADKTGRFIPQDLRGRNEALQWLFWQMGGLGPMAGQNHHFVQYAPEKIPYAMDRYVKETARLYGVLDKHLADGRNYIAGEYSIADMACYPWIVPHERQRQDLADFPRLQAWFERIRARPATERAYALAQTVNTAPTVDEAAKKVLFGQDAGTVQRPR
;
A
#
# COMPACT_ATOMS: atom_id res chain seq x y z
N MET A 1 2.05 -21.05 -5.05
CA MET A 1 1.34 -20.02 -5.85
C MET A 1 0.65 -19.08 -4.86
N ILE A 2 0.69 -17.77 -5.08
CA ILE A 2 0.03 -16.78 -4.22
C ILE A 2 -1.31 -16.38 -4.85
N ASP A 3 -2.42 -16.54 -4.13
CA ASP A 3 -3.67 -15.90 -4.50
C ASP A 3 -3.71 -14.49 -3.88
N LEU A 4 -3.78 -13.46 -4.72
CA LEU A 4 -3.78 -12.06 -4.30
C LEU A 4 -5.16 -11.45 -4.51
N TYR A 5 -5.83 -11.09 -3.42
CA TYR A 5 -7.08 -10.33 -3.42
C TYR A 5 -6.79 -8.83 -3.50
N TYR A 6 -7.11 -8.23 -4.63
CA TYR A 6 -6.53 -6.95 -5.05
C TYR A 6 -7.54 -5.96 -5.61
N TRP A 7 -7.22 -4.69 -5.38
CA TRP A 7 -7.83 -3.56 -6.06
C TRP A 7 -6.76 -2.49 -6.33
N THR A 8 -6.99 -1.64 -7.34
CA THR A 8 -6.04 -0.64 -7.87
C THR A 8 -5.85 0.55 -6.92
N THR A 9 -5.28 0.29 -5.75
CA THR A 9 -5.03 1.26 -4.68
C THR A 9 -3.56 1.23 -4.27
N PRO A 10 -3.05 2.27 -3.59
CA PRO A 10 -1.70 2.25 -3.04
C PRO A 10 -1.39 0.99 -2.21
N ASN A 11 -2.33 0.54 -1.35
CA ASN A 11 -2.11 -0.65 -0.53
C ASN A 11 -2.05 -1.94 -1.35
N GLY A 12 -2.86 -2.07 -2.42
CA GLY A 12 -2.79 -3.21 -3.34
C GLY A 12 -1.46 -3.26 -4.09
N HIS A 13 -0.99 -2.11 -4.58
CA HIS A 13 0.25 -2.00 -5.36
C HIS A 13 1.51 -2.40 -4.57
N LYS A 14 1.52 -2.26 -3.24
CA LYS A 14 2.62 -2.78 -2.40
C LYS A 14 2.90 -4.25 -2.70
N ILE A 15 1.85 -5.04 -2.86
CA ILE A 15 1.96 -6.49 -2.98
C ILE A 15 2.29 -6.88 -4.42
N THR A 16 1.72 -6.21 -5.42
CA THR A 16 2.11 -6.48 -6.82
C THR A 16 3.56 -6.07 -7.08
N LEU A 17 4.06 -4.97 -6.47
CA LEU A 17 5.48 -4.62 -6.51
C LEU A 17 6.36 -5.74 -5.97
N PHE A 18 6.03 -6.28 -4.80
CA PHE A 18 6.79 -7.40 -4.24
C PHE A 18 6.78 -8.62 -5.17
N LEU A 19 5.58 -9.04 -5.61
CA LEU A 19 5.43 -10.27 -6.41
C LEU A 19 6.16 -10.17 -7.75
N GLU A 20 6.10 -9.02 -8.42
CA GLU A 20 6.81 -8.75 -9.67
C GLU A 20 8.33 -8.69 -9.51
N GLU A 21 8.82 -8.13 -8.40
CA GLU A 21 10.26 -8.09 -8.06
C GLU A 21 10.79 -9.47 -7.68
N ALA A 22 9.97 -10.24 -6.96
CA ALA A 22 10.32 -11.58 -6.52
C ALA A 22 10.21 -12.62 -7.67
N GLY A 23 9.47 -12.31 -8.73
CA GLY A 23 9.13 -13.27 -9.78
C GLY A 23 8.29 -14.43 -9.25
N LEU A 24 7.52 -14.20 -8.18
CA LEU A 24 6.68 -15.24 -7.59
C LEU A 24 5.45 -15.48 -8.48
N PRO A 25 5.03 -16.73 -8.69
CA PRO A 25 3.78 -17.01 -9.40
C PRO A 25 2.58 -16.64 -8.52
N TYR A 26 1.70 -15.80 -9.06
CA TYR A 26 0.49 -15.36 -8.36
C TYR A 26 -0.71 -15.23 -9.30
N ARG A 27 -1.90 -15.27 -8.70
CA ARG A 27 -3.18 -15.04 -9.36
C ARG A 27 -3.88 -13.86 -8.70
N ILE A 28 -4.34 -12.90 -9.49
CA ILE A 28 -5.16 -11.79 -9.00
C ILE A 28 -6.63 -12.23 -8.91
N HIS A 29 -7.23 -11.96 -7.77
CA HIS A 29 -8.66 -12.02 -7.50
C HIS A 29 -9.13 -10.59 -7.26
N PRO A 30 -9.77 -9.94 -8.26
CA PRO A 30 -10.27 -8.58 -8.08
C PRO A 30 -11.31 -8.52 -6.97
N VAL A 31 -11.19 -7.53 -6.08
CA VAL A 31 -12.20 -7.22 -5.06
C VAL A 31 -12.59 -5.76 -5.21
N ASN A 32 -13.71 -5.51 -5.89
CA ASN A 32 -14.18 -4.15 -6.18
C ASN A 32 -14.73 -3.49 -4.91
N ILE A 33 -13.87 -2.70 -4.27
CA ILE A 33 -14.20 -2.04 -3.01
C ILE A 33 -15.27 -0.94 -3.14
N GLY A 34 -15.46 -0.39 -4.35
CA GLY A 34 -16.53 0.55 -4.64
C GLY A 34 -17.90 -0.11 -4.72
N ARG A 35 -17.94 -1.42 -4.95
CA ARG A 35 -19.17 -2.24 -4.97
C ARG A 35 -19.45 -2.99 -3.67
N GLY A 36 -18.54 -2.90 -2.69
CA GLY A 36 -18.72 -3.55 -1.40
C GLY A 36 -18.32 -5.03 -1.37
N GLU A 37 -17.59 -5.52 -2.38
CA GLU A 37 -17.19 -6.94 -2.46
C GLU A 37 -16.29 -7.37 -1.28
N GLN A 38 -15.63 -6.43 -0.61
CA GLN A 38 -14.88 -6.65 0.62
C GLN A 38 -15.73 -7.07 1.83
N PHE A 39 -17.07 -7.01 1.71
CA PHE A 39 -18.00 -7.48 2.74
C PHE A 39 -18.52 -8.90 2.46
N ALA A 40 -18.17 -9.50 1.32
CA ALA A 40 -18.62 -10.84 0.97
C ALA A 40 -18.09 -11.87 1.98
N PRO A 41 -18.91 -12.84 2.44
CA PRO A 41 -18.51 -13.82 3.47
C PRO A 41 -17.22 -14.57 3.13
N GLU A 42 -17.00 -14.91 1.87
CA GLU A 42 -15.80 -15.59 1.39
C GLU A 42 -14.53 -14.74 1.56
N PHE A 43 -14.60 -13.43 1.33
CA PHE A 43 -13.47 -12.53 1.54
C PHE A 43 -13.23 -12.28 3.03
N LEU A 44 -14.29 -12.14 3.84
CA LEU A 44 -14.19 -11.94 5.29
C LEU A 44 -13.58 -13.14 6.03
N ARG A 45 -13.61 -14.35 5.46
CA ARG A 45 -12.87 -15.51 5.98
C ARG A 45 -11.35 -15.35 5.88
N ILE A 46 -10.88 -14.50 4.96
CA ILE A 46 -9.45 -14.24 4.70
C ILE A 46 -9.03 -12.94 5.40
N ALA A 47 -9.82 -11.88 5.22
CA ALA A 47 -9.56 -10.55 5.75
C ALA A 47 -10.77 -10.06 6.56
N PRO A 48 -10.86 -10.39 7.86
CA PRO A 48 -12.00 -10.00 8.71
C PRO A 48 -12.11 -8.49 8.90
N ASN A 49 -11.02 -7.74 8.65
CA ASN A 49 -10.99 -6.29 8.65
C ASN A 49 -11.67 -5.67 7.41
N ASN A 50 -12.26 -6.46 6.49
CA ASN A 50 -12.94 -5.97 5.27
C ASN A 50 -12.08 -5.02 4.40
N ARG A 51 -10.75 -5.18 4.42
CA ARG A 51 -9.83 -4.35 3.65
C ARG A 51 -8.95 -5.21 2.75
N ILE A 52 -8.74 -4.72 1.53
CA ILE A 52 -7.67 -5.17 0.64
C ILE A 52 -6.35 -4.46 1.00
N PRO A 53 -5.19 -5.03 0.63
CA PRO A 53 -4.99 -6.35 0.06
C PRO A 53 -5.12 -7.48 1.09
N ALA A 54 -5.37 -8.68 0.58
CA ALA A 54 -5.20 -9.93 1.29
C ALA A 54 -4.55 -10.96 0.36
N ILE A 55 -3.85 -11.95 0.93
CA ILE A 55 -3.34 -13.09 0.17
C ILE A 55 -3.76 -14.41 0.81
N VAL A 56 -3.75 -15.46 -0.01
CA VAL A 56 -3.65 -16.85 0.46
C VAL A 56 -2.42 -17.47 -0.19
N ASP A 57 -1.47 -17.89 0.62
CA ASP A 57 -0.34 -18.68 0.15
C ASP A 57 -0.74 -20.15 0.08
N GLN A 58 -0.92 -20.67 -1.13
CA GLN A 58 -1.33 -22.05 -1.37
C GLN A 58 -0.18 -23.06 -1.18
N ALA A 59 1.05 -22.58 -1.05
CA ALA A 59 2.24 -23.43 -0.89
C ALA A 59 3.21 -22.79 0.09
N PRO A 60 2.87 -22.75 1.39
CA PRO A 60 3.75 -22.20 2.42
C PRO A 60 5.05 -23.00 2.52
N ALA A 61 6.13 -22.34 2.94
CA ALA A 61 7.48 -22.93 2.95
C ALA A 61 7.63 -24.10 3.93
N ASP A 62 6.76 -24.20 4.93
CA ASP A 62 6.71 -25.29 5.91
C ASP A 62 5.95 -26.54 5.42
N GLY A 63 5.38 -26.50 4.21
CA GLY A 63 4.57 -27.60 3.65
C GLY A 63 3.20 -27.76 4.31
N GLY A 64 2.79 -26.80 5.15
CA GLY A 64 1.51 -26.82 5.84
C GLY A 64 0.31 -26.49 4.95
N ALA A 65 -0.85 -26.35 5.60
CA ALA A 65 -2.09 -25.91 4.94
C ALA A 65 -1.97 -24.46 4.44
N PRO A 66 -2.81 -24.03 3.46
CA PRO A 66 -2.76 -22.67 2.93
C PRO A 66 -2.86 -21.59 4.02
N VAL A 67 -2.05 -20.54 3.89
CA VAL A 67 -1.93 -19.48 4.90
C VAL A 67 -2.60 -18.19 4.41
N PRO A 68 -3.73 -17.76 5.01
CA PRO A 68 -4.32 -16.46 4.74
C PRO A 68 -3.56 -15.36 5.49
N VAL A 69 -3.26 -14.25 4.81
CA VAL A 69 -2.60 -13.08 5.41
C VAL A 69 -3.29 -11.81 4.92
N PHE A 70 -3.71 -10.94 5.85
CA PHE A 70 -4.21 -9.59 5.57
C PHE A 70 -3.31 -8.55 6.24
N GLU A 71 -3.55 -7.26 5.98
CA GLU A 71 -2.65 -6.12 6.27
C GLU A 71 -1.42 -6.08 5.36
N SER A 72 -1.33 -5.03 4.54
CA SER A 72 -0.26 -4.93 3.53
C SER A 72 1.17 -5.00 4.09
N GLY A 73 1.42 -4.47 5.29
CA GLY A 73 2.72 -4.58 5.94
C GLY A 73 3.04 -6.00 6.40
N ALA A 74 2.06 -6.72 6.93
CA ALA A 74 2.21 -8.11 7.34
C ALA A 74 2.43 -9.03 6.13
N ILE A 75 1.70 -8.78 5.02
CA ILE A 75 1.89 -9.51 3.77
C ILE A 75 3.30 -9.30 3.21
N LEU A 76 3.78 -8.05 3.16
CA LEU A 76 5.14 -7.75 2.70
C LEU A 76 6.20 -8.47 3.55
N LEU A 77 6.06 -8.43 4.88
CA LEU A 77 6.97 -9.12 5.79
C LEU A 77 6.91 -10.64 5.61
N TYR A 78 5.72 -11.22 5.50
CA TYR A 78 5.52 -12.64 5.25
C TYR A 78 6.20 -13.09 3.95
N LEU A 79 6.00 -12.36 2.85
CA LEU A 79 6.60 -12.70 1.56
C LEU A 79 8.13 -12.50 1.59
N ALA A 80 8.63 -11.48 2.28
CA ALA A 80 10.07 -11.26 2.48
C ALA A 80 10.71 -12.43 3.24
N ASP A 81 10.09 -12.86 4.34
CA ASP A 81 10.58 -13.98 5.15
C ASP A 81 10.46 -15.32 4.40
N LYS A 82 9.36 -15.54 3.65
CA LYS A 82 9.19 -16.73 2.80
C LYS A 82 10.28 -16.85 1.73
N THR A 83 10.69 -15.73 1.14
CA THR A 83 11.63 -15.71 0.01
C THR A 83 13.08 -15.45 0.41
N GLY A 84 13.31 -14.95 1.63
CA GLY A 84 14.61 -14.43 2.05
C GLY A 84 15.05 -13.18 1.27
N ARG A 85 14.12 -12.44 0.65
CA ARG A 85 14.40 -11.29 -0.23
C ARG A 85 13.78 -10.00 0.26
N PHE A 86 14.36 -8.87 -0.17
CA PHE A 86 13.86 -7.50 0.06
C PHE A 86 13.75 -7.07 1.53
N ILE A 87 14.49 -7.73 2.40
CA ILE A 87 14.74 -7.29 3.77
C ILE A 87 16.16 -7.73 4.16
N PRO A 88 17.00 -6.85 4.74
CA PRO A 88 18.30 -7.26 5.23
C PRO A 88 18.18 -8.36 6.28
N GLN A 89 19.18 -9.25 6.34
CA GLN A 89 19.19 -10.41 7.23
C GLN A 89 19.98 -10.15 8.52
N ASP A 90 20.86 -9.15 8.53
CA ASP A 90 21.52 -8.72 9.75
C ASP A 90 20.56 -7.93 10.65
N LEU A 91 20.79 -7.98 11.96
CA LEU A 91 19.91 -7.37 12.94
C LEU A 91 19.72 -5.85 12.72
N ARG A 92 20.78 -5.14 12.32
CA ARG A 92 20.74 -3.68 12.20
C ARG A 92 19.97 -3.25 10.96
N GLY A 93 20.29 -3.82 9.80
CA GLY A 93 19.59 -3.56 8.55
C GLY A 93 18.12 -3.98 8.61
N ARG A 94 17.83 -5.16 9.20
CA ARG A 94 16.45 -5.62 9.38
C ARG A 94 15.65 -4.67 10.26
N ASN A 95 16.23 -4.22 11.38
CA ASN A 95 15.57 -3.28 12.28
C ASN A 95 15.31 -1.92 11.60
N GLU A 96 16.23 -1.44 10.77
CA GLU A 96 16.01 -0.22 9.99
C GLU A 96 14.84 -0.39 9.00
N ALA A 97 14.85 -1.45 8.19
CA ALA A 97 13.75 -1.71 7.25
C ALA A 97 12.39 -1.82 7.94
N LEU A 98 12.33 -2.51 9.09
CA LEU A 98 11.09 -2.65 9.86
C LEU A 98 10.61 -1.32 10.45
N GLN A 99 11.49 -0.50 11.02
CA GLN A 99 11.11 0.83 11.52
C GLN A 99 10.41 1.66 10.44
N TRP A 100 10.93 1.64 9.21
CA TRP A 100 10.34 2.39 8.10
C TRP A 100 9.07 1.74 7.53
N LEU A 101 8.99 0.41 7.52
CA LEU A 101 7.75 -0.29 7.20
C LEU A 101 6.63 0.10 8.17
N PHE A 102 6.91 0.09 9.47
CA PHE A 102 5.93 0.49 10.49
C PHE A 102 5.64 2.00 10.50
N TRP A 103 6.64 2.85 10.21
CA TRP A 103 6.41 4.28 9.97
C TRP A 103 5.45 4.51 8.80
N GLN A 104 5.55 3.72 7.73
CA GLN A 104 4.62 3.79 6.62
C GLN A 104 3.21 3.35 7.04
N MET A 105 3.10 2.22 7.77
CA MET A 105 1.82 1.69 8.27
C MET A 105 1.10 2.65 9.23
N GLY A 106 1.84 3.32 10.12
CA GLY A 106 1.26 4.19 11.16
C GLY A 106 1.24 5.68 10.81
N GLY A 107 2.03 6.13 9.84
CA GLY A 107 2.22 7.53 9.47
C GLY A 107 1.84 7.81 8.02
N LEU A 108 2.76 7.53 7.09
CA LEU A 108 2.62 7.94 5.68
C LEU A 108 1.29 7.50 5.06
N GLY A 109 0.94 6.22 5.18
CA GLY A 109 -0.30 5.69 4.57
C GLY A 109 -1.57 6.29 5.17
N PRO A 110 -1.81 6.16 6.49
CA PRO A 110 -3.00 6.71 7.11
C PRO A 110 -3.18 8.22 6.90
N MET A 111 -2.11 9.01 7.02
CA MET A 111 -2.20 10.48 6.88
C MET A 111 -2.45 10.91 5.43
N ALA A 112 -1.79 10.28 4.45
CA ALA A 112 -2.09 10.51 3.03
C ALA A 112 -3.51 10.04 2.67
N GLY A 113 -4.03 8.99 3.31
CA GLY A 113 -5.42 8.58 3.19
C GLY A 113 -6.41 9.66 3.66
N GLN A 114 -6.14 10.31 4.80
CA GLN A 114 -6.94 11.44 5.27
C GLN A 114 -6.82 12.66 4.34
N ASN A 115 -5.62 12.95 3.84
CA ASN A 115 -5.42 13.98 2.82
C ASN A 115 -6.31 13.72 1.60
N HIS A 116 -6.26 12.51 1.01
CA HIS A 116 -7.16 12.14 -0.09
C HIS A 116 -8.63 12.33 0.26
N HIS A 117 -9.05 11.89 1.46
CA HIS A 117 -10.45 12.02 1.88
C HIS A 117 -10.90 13.48 1.90
N PHE A 118 -10.24 14.35 2.68
CA PHE A 118 -10.67 15.73 2.84
C PHE A 118 -10.45 16.59 1.58
N VAL A 119 -9.39 16.34 0.80
CA VAL A 119 -9.11 17.10 -0.42
C VAL A 119 -10.05 16.73 -1.55
N GLN A 120 -10.36 15.43 -1.73
CA GLN A 120 -10.98 14.94 -2.97
C GLN A 120 -12.40 14.39 -2.75
N TYR A 121 -12.65 13.70 -1.64
CA TYR A 121 -13.84 12.86 -1.50
C TYR A 121 -14.89 13.40 -0.55
N ALA A 122 -14.49 14.18 0.46
CA ALA A 122 -15.41 14.75 1.44
C ALA A 122 -16.50 15.58 0.73
N PRO A 123 -17.78 15.37 1.09
CA PRO A 123 -18.90 16.05 0.43
C PRO A 123 -18.85 17.57 0.65
N GLU A 124 -18.36 18.00 1.81
CA GLU A 124 -18.14 19.39 2.16
C GLU A 124 -16.65 19.69 2.26
N LYS A 125 -16.24 20.88 1.81
CA LYS A 125 -14.87 21.35 1.98
C LYS A 125 -14.70 21.91 3.38
N ILE A 126 -13.77 21.32 4.14
CA ILE A 126 -13.44 21.73 5.51
C ILE A 126 -11.99 22.25 5.49
N PRO A 127 -11.78 23.57 5.33
CA PRO A 127 -10.44 24.14 5.12
C PRO A 127 -9.42 23.71 6.18
N TYR A 128 -9.82 23.71 7.46
CA TYR A 128 -8.93 23.28 8.55
C TYR A 128 -8.47 21.82 8.39
N ALA A 129 -9.37 20.89 8.06
CA ALA A 129 -9.02 19.49 7.90
C ALA A 129 -8.15 19.27 6.66
N MET A 130 -8.50 19.92 5.55
CA MET A 130 -7.69 19.91 4.33
C MET A 130 -6.26 20.40 4.61
N ASP A 131 -6.11 21.57 5.21
CA ASP A 131 -4.80 22.16 5.52
C ASP A 131 -4.01 21.30 6.49
N ARG A 132 -4.66 20.73 7.52
CA ARG A 132 -4.03 19.84 8.49
C ARG A 132 -3.39 18.63 7.80
N TYR A 133 -4.15 17.93 6.95
CA TYR A 133 -3.65 16.71 6.33
C TYR A 133 -2.72 16.96 5.14
N VAL A 134 -2.89 18.07 4.40
CA VAL A 134 -1.90 18.50 3.39
C VAL A 134 -0.56 18.81 4.04
N LYS A 135 -0.54 19.56 5.15
CA LYS A 135 0.69 19.88 5.90
C LYS A 135 1.32 18.64 6.54
N GLU A 136 0.51 17.72 7.07
CA GLU A 136 1.05 16.48 7.64
C GLU A 136 1.65 15.56 6.57
N THR A 137 1.03 15.45 5.39
CA THR A 137 1.64 14.75 4.24
C THR A 137 2.97 15.40 3.84
N ALA A 138 3.02 16.73 3.73
CA ALA A 138 4.26 17.46 3.42
C ALA A 138 5.35 17.20 4.47
N ARG A 139 5.00 17.17 5.76
CA ARG A 139 5.93 16.86 6.85
C ARG A 139 6.49 15.44 6.70
N LEU A 140 5.66 14.46 6.38
CA LEU A 140 6.08 13.06 6.17
C LEU A 140 6.98 12.91 4.94
N TYR A 141 6.72 13.66 3.86
CA TYR A 141 7.61 13.75 2.71
C TYR A 141 8.97 14.33 3.10
N GLY A 142 8.98 15.42 3.88
CA GLY A 142 10.21 16.02 4.42
C GLY A 142 10.99 15.09 5.35
N VAL A 143 10.32 14.22 6.13
CA VAL A 143 10.98 13.19 6.95
C VAL A 143 11.72 12.20 6.06
N LEU A 144 11.08 11.70 5.00
CA LEU A 144 11.73 10.74 4.09
C LEU A 144 12.83 11.40 3.24
N ASP A 145 12.63 12.64 2.75
CA ASP A 145 13.68 13.41 2.04
C ASP A 145 14.93 13.57 2.92
N LYS A 146 14.75 13.94 4.19
CA LYS A 146 15.84 14.10 5.14
C LYS A 146 16.53 12.77 5.44
N HIS A 147 15.78 11.68 5.55
CA HIS A 147 16.35 10.35 5.79
C HIS A 147 17.27 9.90 4.65
N LEU A 148 16.92 10.24 3.41
CA LEU A 148 17.69 9.93 2.21
C LEU A 148 18.90 10.88 1.99
N ALA A 149 19.14 11.84 2.89
CA ALA A 149 20.14 12.89 2.70
C ALA A 149 21.60 12.43 2.83
N ASP A 150 21.86 11.23 3.37
CA ASP A 150 23.21 10.66 3.48
C ASP A 150 23.69 9.96 2.20
N GLY A 151 22.91 10.04 1.11
CA GLY A 151 23.27 9.48 -0.20
C GLY A 151 22.89 8.02 -0.38
N ARG A 152 22.18 7.40 0.58
CA ARG A 152 21.58 6.08 0.38
C ARG A 152 20.66 6.08 -0.84
N ASN A 153 20.68 5.00 -1.61
CA ASN A 153 19.76 4.85 -2.72
C ASN A 153 18.34 4.57 -2.21
N TYR A 154 18.19 3.68 -1.25
CA TYR A 154 16.88 3.24 -0.75
C TYR A 154 16.78 3.43 0.77
N ILE A 155 15.57 3.26 1.31
CA ILE A 155 15.26 3.57 2.70
C ILE A 155 16.19 2.84 3.68
N ALA A 156 16.44 1.55 3.44
CA ALA A 156 17.32 0.70 4.23
C ALA A 156 18.67 0.42 3.52
N GLY A 157 19.15 1.37 2.72
CA GLY A 157 20.36 1.22 1.90
C GLY A 157 20.08 0.52 0.57
N GLU A 158 19.65 -0.74 0.62
CA GLU A 158 19.19 -1.53 -0.54
C GLU A 158 17.66 -1.51 -0.68
N TYR A 159 17.15 -1.82 -1.88
CA TYR A 159 15.72 -1.81 -2.15
C TYR A 159 15.00 -2.87 -1.33
N SER A 160 14.01 -2.44 -0.55
CA SER A 160 13.40 -3.26 0.49
C SER A 160 11.88 -3.16 0.49
N ILE A 161 11.25 -3.98 1.34
CA ILE A 161 9.81 -3.87 1.61
C ILE A 161 9.41 -2.51 2.20
N ALA A 162 10.32 -1.77 2.83
CA ALA A 162 10.03 -0.40 3.27
C ALA A 162 9.79 0.53 2.07
N ASP A 163 10.58 0.38 1.02
CA ASP A 163 10.43 1.15 -0.23
C ASP A 163 9.14 0.77 -0.95
N MET A 164 8.87 -0.54 -1.09
CA MET A 164 7.63 -1.06 -1.69
C MET A 164 6.37 -0.60 -0.92
N ALA A 165 6.49 -0.43 0.39
CA ALA A 165 5.42 0.08 1.24
C ALA A 165 5.18 1.60 1.04
N CYS A 166 6.25 2.39 0.89
CA CYS A 166 6.15 3.84 0.80
C CYS A 166 5.79 4.32 -0.61
N TYR A 167 6.39 3.73 -1.65
CA TYR A 167 6.31 4.23 -3.01
C TYR A 167 4.88 4.40 -3.54
N PRO A 168 3.97 3.41 -3.42
CA PRO A 168 2.60 3.56 -3.91
C PRO A 168 1.81 4.69 -3.23
N TRP A 169 2.18 5.07 -2.00
CA TRP A 169 1.55 6.18 -1.30
C TRP A 169 2.09 7.55 -1.73
N ILE A 170 3.23 7.59 -2.42
CA ILE A 170 3.82 8.82 -2.96
C ILE A 170 3.44 9.05 -4.43
N VAL A 171 3.14 7.99 -5.19
CA VAL A 171 2.69 8.10 -6.59
C VAL A 171 1.58 9.14 -6.80
N PRO A 172 0.52 9.24 -5.97
CA PRO A 172 -0.50 10.26 -6.14
C PRO A 172 -0.14 11.63 -5.50
N HIS A 173 1.14 12.03 -5.47
CA HIS A 173 1.60 13.26 -4.81
C HIS A 173 0.86 14.53 -5.27
N GLU A 174 0.56 14.68 -6.56
CA GLU A 174 -0.20 15.83 -7.08
C GLU A 174 -1.61 15.90 -6.48
N ARG A 175 -2.26 14.74 -6.38
CA ARG A 175 -3.59 14.58 -5.76
C ARG A 175 -3.56 14.82 -4.24
N GLN A 176 -2.37 14.77 -3.64
CA GLN A 176 -2.11 15.11 -2.24
C GLN A 176 -1.67 16.58 -2.06
N ARG A 177 -1.65 17.37 -3.16
CA ARG A 177 -1.16 18.75 -3.21
C ARG A 177 0.30 18.89 -2.77
N GLN A 178 1.14 17.95 -3.19
CA GLN A 178 2.58 17.98 -2.94
C GLN A 178 3.32 18.16 -4.26
N ASP A 179 4.35 19.02 -4.26
CA ASP A 179 5.33 19.12 -5.32
C ASP A 179 6.58 18.32 -4.91
N LEU A 180 7.00 17.35 -5.73
CA LEU A 180 8.21 16.57 -5.44
C LEU A 180 9.49 17.41 -5.59
N ALA A 181 9.46 18.52 -6.33
CA ALA A 181 10.61 19.42 -6.45
C ALA A 181 11.01 20.05 -5.11
N ASP A 182 10.09 20.16 -4.16
CA ASP A 182 10.36 20.63 -2.79
C ASP A 182 11.17 19.59 -1.96
N PHE A 183 11.26 18.34 -2.45
CA PHE A 183 11.86 17.19 -1.78
C PHE A 183 12.84 16.47 -2.72
N PRO A 184 14.01 17.04 -3.05
CA PRO A 184 14.85 16.56 -4.15
C PRO A 184 15.42 15.14 -3.95
N ARG A 185 15.69 14.70 -2.72
CA ARG A 185 16.15 13.33 -2.45
C ARG A 185 15.00 12.35 -2.55
N LEU A 186 13.82 12.75 -2.07
CA LEU A 186 12.59 11.98 -2.25
C LEU A 186 12.24 11.83 -3.75
N GLN A 187 12.34 12.90 -4.53
CA GLN A 187 12.12 12.88 -5.97
C GLN A 187 13.08 11.94 -6.68
N ALA A 188 14.38 12.02 -6.37
CA ALA A 188 15.37 11.10 -6.92
C ALA A 188 15.09 9.63 -6.54
N TRP A 189 14.65 9.39 -5.30
CA TRP A 189 14.22 8.07 -4.84
C TRP A 189 12.99 7.57 -5.58
N PHE A 190 12.00 8.44 -5.79
CA PHE A 190 10.76 8.14 -6.47
C PHE A 190 11.01 7.75 -7.93
N GLU A 191 11.78 8.54 -8.67
CA GLU A 191 12.10 8.24 -10.07
C GLU A 191 12.91 6.96 -10.22
N ARG A 192 13.82 6.68 -9.28
CA ARG A 192 14.58 5.42 -9.29
C ARG A 192 13.70 4.20 -9.15
N ILE A 193 12.69 4.24 -8.26
CA ILE A 193 11.73 3.13 -8.10
C ILE A 193 10.80 3.05 -9.29
N ARG A 194 10.34 4.19 -9.81
CA ARG A 194 9.50 4.28 -11.01
C ARG A 194 10.14 3.59 -12.22
N ALA A 195 11.44 3.79 -12.41
CA ALA A 195 12.20 3.22 -13.53
C ALA A 195 12.51 1.72 -13.40
N ARG A 196 12.09 1.05 -12.32
CA ARG A 196 12.35 -0.39 -12.15
C ARG A 196 11.40 -1.19 -13.06
N PRO A 197 11.90 -2.18 -13.83
CA PRO A 197 11.05 -2.98 -14.72
C PRO A 197 9.90 -3.69 -14.01
N ALA A 198 10.10 -4.13 -12.75
CA ALA A 198 9.04 -4.73 -11.96
C ALA A 198 7.96 -3.71 -11.52
N THR A 199 8.34 -2.45 -11.29
CA THR A 199 7.38 -1.37 -11.03
C THR A 199 6.51 -1.14 -12.26
N GLU A 200 7.09 -1.07 -13.45
CA GLU A 200 6.34 -0.91 -14.70
C GLU A 200 5.33 -2.04 -14.90
N ARG A 201 5.75 -3.31 -14.72
CA ARG A 201 4.84 -4.47 -14.79
C ARG A 201 3.74 -4.40 -13.72
N ALA A 202 4.09 -4.07 -12.48
CA ALA A 202 3.14 -4.00 -11.37
C ALA A 202 2.04 -2.95 -11.60
N TYR A 203 2.37 -1.81 -12.21
CA TYR A 203 1.40 -0.77 -12.54
C TYR A 203 0.62 -1.05 -13.82
N ALA A 204 1.20 -1.77 -14.79
CA ALA A 204 0.48 -2.22 -15.99
C ALA A 204 -0.72 -3.14 -15.64
N LEU A 205 -0.60 -3.95 -14.58
CA LEU A 205 -1.70 -4.80 -14.09
C LEU A 205 -2.92 -4.01 -13.62
N ALA A 206 -2.75 -2.80 -13.11
CA ALA A 206 -3.90 -2.01 -12.69
C ALA A 206 -4.87 -1.74 -13.86
N GLN A 207 -4.32 -1.56 -15.07
CA GLN A 207 -5.09 -1.29 -16.28
C GLN A 207 -5.92 -2.51 -16.72
N THR A 208 -5.53 -3.72 -16.32
CA THR A 208 -6.27 -4.96 -16.65
C THR A 208 -7.35 -5.29 -15.61
N VAL A 209 -7.21 -4.77 -14.39
CA VAL A 209 -8.15 -5.02 -13.27
C VAL A 209 -9.25 -3.97 -13.19
N ASN A 210 -8.92 -2.69 -13.36
CA ASN A 210 -9.87 -1.59 -13.21
C ASN A 210 -9.87 -0.70 -14.46
N THR A 211 -10.85 -0.91 -15.33
CA THR A 211 -11.00 -0.20 -16.61
C THR A 211 -11.89 1.04 -16.54
N ALA A 212 -12.41 1.39 -15.36
CA ALA A 212 -13.34 2.50 -15.15
C ALA A 212 -13.00 3.37 -13.93
N PRO A 213 -13.55 4.60 -13.81
CA PRO A 213 -13.29 5.47 -12.66
C PRO A 213 -13.65 4.80 -11.33
N THR A 214 -12.73 4.84 -10.37
CA THR A 214 -12.78 3.99 -9.17
C THR A 214 -13.76 4.46 -8.07
N VAL A 215 -14.19 5.72 -8.09
CA VAL A 215 -14.98 6.32 -7.00
C VAL A 215 -16.09 7.22 -7.55
N ASP A 216 -17.25 6.64 -7.82
CA ASP A 216 -18.50 7.36 -8.07
C ASP A 216 -19.29 7.63 -6.76
N GLU A 217 -20.43 8.29 -6.84
CA GLU A 217 -21.27 8.60 -5.65
C GLU A 217 -21.77 7.34 -4.92
N ALA A 218 -22.01 6.24 -5.65
CA ALA A 218 -22.41 4.98 -5.03
C ALA A 218 -21.23 4.37 -4.24
N ALA A 219 -20.04 4.37 -4.82
CA ALA A 219 -18.81 3.92 -4.18
C ALA A 219 -18.46 4.75 -2.94
N LYS A 220 -18.68 6.07 -2.94
CA LYS A 220 -18.44 6.91 -1.76
C LYS A 220 -19.26 6.46 -0.55
N LYS A 221 -20.54 6.11 -0.75
CA LYS A 221 -21.41 5.61 0.34
C LYS A 221 -20.87 4.31 0.94
N VAL A 222 -20.36 3.42 0.09
CA VAL A 222 -19.75 2.14 0.51
C VAL A 222 -18.42 2.36 1.23
N LEU A 223 -17.56 3.22 0.71
CA LEU A 223 -16.19 3.41 1.21
C LEU A 223 -16.11 4.25 2.50
N PHE A 224 -17.00 5.24 2.65
CA PHE A 224 -16.93 6.24 3.72
C PHE A 224 -18.10 6.19 4.70
N GLY A 225 -19.13 5.36 4.45
CA GLY A 225 -20.28 5.18 5.34
C GLY A 225 -20.15 3.99 6.30
N GLN A 226 -18.93 3.55 6.61
CA GLN A 226 -18.67 2.39 7.46
C GLN A 226 -18.52 2.79 8.93
N ASP A 227 -18.96 1.91 9.82
CA ASP A 227 -18.92 2.09 11.28
C ASP A 227 -18.78 0.74 12.01
N ALA A 228 -18.89 0.74 13.33
CA ALA A 228 -18.85 -0.49 14.14
C ALA A 228 -19.92 -1.51 13.72
N GLY A 229 -21.09 -1.04 13.27
CA GLY A 229 -22.18 -1.89 12.78
C GLY A 229 -21.82 -2.64 11.49
N THR A 230 -20.91 -2.10 10.68
CA THR A 230 -20.42 -2.78 9.46
C THR A 230 -19.72 -4.11 9.78
N VAL A 231 -19.00 -4.18 10.90
CA VAL A 231 -18.30 -5.40 11.34
C VAL A 231 -19.25 -6.38 12.03
N GLN A 232 -20.33 -5.88 12.66
CA GLN A 232 -21.26 -6.67 13.46
C GLN A 232 -22.43 -7.28 12.66
N ARG A 233 -22.60 -6.91 11.38
CA ARG A 233 -23.69 -7.47 10.55
C ARG A 233 -23.60 -8.99 10.50
N PRO A 234 -24.72 -9.71 10.76
CA PRO A 234 -24.73 -11.16 10.67
C PRO A 234 -24.30 -11.60 9.27
N ARG A 235 -23.43 -12.61 9.26
CA ARG A 235 -22.84 -13.21 8.06
C ARG A 235 -23.89 -13.94 7.22
#